data_AF-A0A4W5K9G1-F1
#
_entry.id   AF-A0A4W5K9G1-F1
#
_cell.length_a   1.000
_cell.length_b   1.000
_cell.length_c   1.000
_cell.angle_alpha   90.00
_cell.angle_beta   90.00
_cell.angle_gamma   90.00
#
_symmetry.space_group_name_H-M   'P 1'
#
loop_
_entity.id
_entity.type
_entity.pdbx_description
1 polymer ?
#
loop_
_entity_poly.entity_id
_entity_poly.type
_entity_poly.pdbx_seq_one_letter_code
_entity_poly.pdbx_strand_id
1 'polypeptide(L)'
;MRGHQLMWEPILPVTRRPVFTRVNVPYTLQRVVVDRVDAEDGQYDVLHLGTDDGKVLKVVSVPKDNWETEEIILEELTVFQTQAPILNMELSTKRQQVYVSSDEGVVQLPLQRCELYGRDCADCCLARDPYCAWDGNTCNRYFPSNKKRARRQDVKHGDPMSQCYDAEDGSESVEVTVVYGVESNSTFLECVPRSQLATVKWTVQPPQAHASRELLQSEDRMVHMKRGLLVQRLEPGDAGLYSCTTLEHSFSQVLARYNLQVIPQQSMTASQAKAADPGAGGAGLRQGPGGPGSHTQSHTQLFRNYKDLHMMGAASMSVDEYCEQMWHREKKRQQKLRQLKWKQTQVDNRKARVRRHDSTEDITIQ
;
A
#
# COMPACT_ATOMS: atom_id res chain seq x y z
N MET A 1 54.13 -21.24 -20.89
CA MET A 1 53.06 -20.52 -20.16
C MET A 1 52.69 -21.13 -18.79
N ARG A 2 53.49 -22.02 -18.15
CA ARG A 2 53.12 -22.57 -16.83
C ARG A 2 53.45 -21.66 -15.63
N GLY A 3 54.41 -20.74 -15.77
CA GLY A 3 54.88 -19.89 -14.67
C GLY A 3 54.21 -18.52 -14.52
N HIS A 4 53.36 -18.11 -15.48
CA HIS A 4 52.74 -16.77 -15.49
C HIS A 4 51.31 -16.90 -16.02
N GLN A 5 50.35 -17.13 -15.11
CA GLN A 5 48.93 -17.36 -15.44
C GLN A 5 48.07 -16.10 -15.28
N LEU A 6 48.59 -15.08 -14.58
CA LEU A 6 47.90 -13.82 -14.33
C LEU A 6 48.34 -12.77 -15.36
N MET A 7 47.36 -12.07 -15.93
CA MET A 7 47.61 -10.92 -16.80
C MET A 7 47.91 -9.67 -15.97
N TRP A 8 48.83 -8.83 -16.44
CA TRP A 8 49.15 -7.54 -15.79
C TRP A 8 48.00 -6.53 -15.90
N GLU A 9 47.32 -6.52 -17.04
CA GLU A 9 46.23 -5.57 -17.31
C GLU A 9 44.91 -6.05 -16.68
N PRO A 10 44.26 -5.22 -15.84
CA PRO A 10 42.97 -5.58 -15.27
C PRO A 10 41.86 -5.45 -16.31
N ILE A 11 40.85 -6.32 -16.21
CA ILE A 11 39.60 -6.15 -16.94
C ILE A 11 38.75 -5.13 -16.19
N LEU A 12 38.54 -3.97 -16.82
CA LEU A 12 37.72 -2.90 -16.26
C LEU A 12 36.26 -3.01 -16.71
N PRO A 13 35.29 -2.55 -15.90
CA PRO A 13 33.90 -2.39 -16.35
C PRO A 13 33.80 -1.46 -17.57
N VAL A 14 32.79 -1.68 -18.42
CA VAL A 14 32.56 -0.88 -19.64
C VAL A 14 32.50 0.62 -19.35
N THR A 15 31.85 1.02 -18.26
CA THR A 15 31.71 2.41 -17.82
C THR A 15 32.82 2.87 -16.86
N ARG A 16 33.81 2.01 -16.58
CA ARG A 16 34.85 2.19 -15.54
C ARG A 16 34.33 2.44 -14.13
N ARG A 17 33.04 2.16 -13.89
CA ARG A 17 32.37 2.23 -12.58
C ARG A 17 31.38 1.07 -12.43
N PRO A 18 30.99 0.71 -11.20
CA PRO A 18 29.90 -0.24 -10.99
C PRO A 18 28.60 0.24 -11.63
N VAL A 19 27.73 -0.70 -12.01
CA VAL A 19 26.38 -0.41 -12.53
C VAL A 19 25.37 -0.19 -11.41
N PHE A 20 25.61 -0.80 -10.25
CA PHE A 20 24.81 -0.61 -9.05
C PHE A 20 25.69 -0.64 -7.81
N THR A 21 25.54 0.35 -6.92
CA THR A 21 26.21 0.34 -5.62
C THR A 21 25.24 0.66 -4.49
N ARG A 22 25.20 -0.21 -3.48
CA ARG A 22 24.42 0.02 -2.25
C ARG A 22 25.34 -0.06 -1.03
N VAL A 23 25.38 1.03 -0.26
CA VAL A 23 26.15 1.14 0.98
C VAL A 23 25.21 1.32 2.17
N ASN A 24 25.69 1.05 3.38
CA ASN A 24 24.93 1.21 4.63
C ASN A 24 23.63 0.39 4.69
N VAL A 25 23.64 -0.79 4.08
CA VAL A 25 22.54 -1.77 4.15
C VAL A 25 22.98 -3.01 4.95
N PRO A 26 22.07 -3.69 5.66
CA PRO A 26 22.41 -4.83 6.51
C PRO A 26 22.56 -6.15 5.73
N TYR A 27 22.57 -6.09 4.39
CA TYR A 27 22.61 -7.24 3.50
C TYR A 27 23.69 -7.09 2.44
N THR A 28 24.12 -8.22 1.89
CA THR A 28 25.00 -8.30 0.72
C THR A 28 24.24 -8.80 -0.50
N LEU A 29 24.62 -8.32 -1.69
CA LEU A 29 24.07 -8.80 -2.96
C LEU A 29 24.81 -10.07 -3.36
N GLN A 30 24.08 -11.16 -3.57
CA GLN A 30 24.64 -12.49 -3.86
C GLN A 30 24.35 -12.97 -5.28
N ARG A 31 23.22 -12.55 -5.85
CA ARG A 31 22.73 -13.02 -7.15
C ARG A 31 22.28 -11.86 -8.01
N VAL A 32 22.43 -12.01 -9.32
CA VAL A 32 21.97 -11.05 -10.32
C VAL A 32 21.47 -11.80 -11.55
N VAL A 33 20.30 -11.41 -12.02
CA VAL A 33 19.83 -11.68 -13.39
C VAL A 33 19.40 -10.36 -14.01
N VAL A 34 19.65 -10.19 -15.30
CA VAL A 34 19.40 -8.91 -16.00
C VAL A 34 18.48 -9.19 -17.17
N ASP A 35 17.44 -8.37 -17.30
CA ASP A 35 16.59 -8.32 -18.49
C ASP A 35 16.86 -7.03 -19.27
N ARG A 36 16.88 -7.13 -20.60
CA ARG A 36 16.95 -5.97 -21.50
C ARG A 36 15.55 -5.69 -22.00
N VAL A 37 14.97 -4.58 -21.56
CA VAL A 37 13.56 -4.26 -21.75
C VAL A 37 13.41 -3.13 -22.76
N ASP A 38 12.57 -3.33 -23.77
CA ASP A 38 12.10 -2.26 -24.66
C ASP A 38 11.06 -1.41 -23.92
N ALA A 39 11.26 -0.10 -23.91
CA ALA A 39 10.36 0.93 -23.41
C ALA A 39 10.07 1.96 -24.53
N GLU A 40 9.14 2.89 -24.28
CA GLU A 40 8.75 3.90 -25.26
C GLU A 40 9.91 4.83 -25.67
N ASP A 41 10.79 5.15 -24.72
CA ASP A 41 11.91 6.09 -24.87
C ASP A 41 13.27 5.41 -25.06
N GLY A 42 13.34 4.08 -25.08
CA GLY A 42 14.58 3.35 -25.35
C GLY A 42 14.64 1.95 -24.76
N GLN A 43 15.85 1.40 -24.70
CA GLN A 43 16.10 0.09 -24.09
C GLN A 43 16.81 0.25 -22.76
N TYR A 44 16.36 -0.50 -21.75
CA TYR A 44 16.88 -0.41 -20.39
C TYR A 44 17.35 -1.77 -19.87
N ASP A 45 18.41 -1.74 -19.06
CA ASP A 45 18.82 -2.90 -18.26
C ASP A 45 18.08 -2.87 -16.94
N VAL A 46 17.27 -3.92 -16.69
CA VAL A 46 16.62 -4.14 -15.40
C VAL A 46 17.27 -5.30 -14.68
N LEU A 47 17.97 -4.97 -13.59
CA LEU A 47 18.67 -5.90 -12.73
C LEU A 47 17.69 -6.41 -11.66
N HIS A 48 17.62 -7.73 -11.50
CA HIS A 48 17.00 -8.38 -10.36
C HIS A 48 18.11 -8.94 -9.47
N LEU A 49 18.21 -8.42 -8.26
CA LEU A 49 19.32 -8.68 -7.35
C LEU A 49 18.84 -9.43 -6.11
N GLY A 50 19.42 -10.59 -5.83
CA GLY A 50 19.11 -11.39 -4.64
C GLY A 50 20.09 -11.12 -3.51
N THR A 51 19.60 -11.06 -2.28
CA THR A 51 20.41 -10.76 -1.09
C THR A 51 20.65 -11.99 -0.19
N ASP A 52 21.60 -11.86 0.73
CA ASP A 52 21.86 -12.84 1.80
C ASP A 52 20.79 -12.87 2.91
N ASP A 53 19.92 -11.85 2.99
CA ASP A 53 18.82 -11.76 3.97
C ASP A 53 17.44 -12.09 3.38
N GLY A 54 17.37 -12.62 2.15
CA GLY A 54 16.14 -13.13 1.55
C GLY A 54 15.28 -12.08 0.84
N LYS A 55 15.92 -11.01 0.35
CA LYS A 55 15.30 -9.97 -0.45
C LYS A 55 15.65 -10.10 -1.92
N VAL A 56 14.74 -9.61 -2.75
CA VAL A 56 14.95 -9.38 -4.18
C VAL A 56 14.70 -7.92 -4.48
N LEU A 57 15.73 -7.23 -4.97
CA LEU A 57 15.63 -5.87 -5.47
C LEU A 57 15.41 -5.89 -6.98
N LYS A 58 14.55 -5.00 -7.47
CA LYS A 58 14.40 -4.69 -8.89
C LYS A 58 14.96 -3.29 -9.13
N VAL A 59 15.98 -3.19 -9.98
CA VAL A 59 16.71 -1.94 -10.22
C VAL A 59 16.77 -1.67 -11.72
N VAL A 60 16.45 -0.46 -12.15
CA VAL A 60 16.67 -0.02 -13.53
C VAL A 60 17.90 0.89 -13.60
N SER A 61 18.71 0.66 -14.63
CA SER A 61 19.87 1.47 -14.98
C SER A 61 19.48 2.45 -16.09
N VAL A 62 19.38 3.74 -15.77
CA VAL A 62 18.93 4.80 -16.68
C VAL A 62 20.11 5.65 -17.14
N PRO A 63 20.48 5.61 -18.43
CA PRO A 63 21.53 6.48 -18.96
C PRO A 63 21.12 7.97 -18.92
N LYS A 64 22.01 8.81 -18.40
CA LYS A 64 21.89 10.28 -18.40
C LYS A 64 22.69 10.89 -19.54
N ASP A 65 22.35 12.14 -19.87
CA ASP A 65 22.94 12.87 -21.02
C ASP A 65 24.45 13.12 -20.86
N ASN A 66 24.95 13.15 -19.62
CA ASN A 66 26.37 13.32 -19.29
C ASN A 66 27.16 11.99 -19.27
N TRP A 67 26.62 10.93 -19.87
CA TRP A 67 27.15 9.56 -19.79
C TRP A 67 27.20 8.99 -18.37
N GLU A 68 26.52 9.62 -17.40
CA GLU A 68 26.26 9.01 -16.10
C GLU A 68 25.11 8.02 -16.17
N THR A 69 25.00 7.18 -15.16
CA THR A 69 23.95 6.19 -15.05
C THR A 69 23.23 6.45 -13.74
N GLU A 70 21.93 6.73 -13.82
CA GLU A 70 21.07 6.82 -12.66
C GLU A 70 20.54 5.42 -12.34
N GLU A 71 20.69 5.02 -11.09
CA GLU A 71 20.25 3.73 -10.58
C GLU A 71 18.97 3.92 -9.78
N ILE A 72 17.88 3.32 -10.22
CA ILE A 72 16.57 3.49 -9.56
C ILE A 72 16.11 2.13 -9.04
N ILE A 73 15.94 2.05 -7.72
CA ILE A 73 15.34 0.88 -7.09
C ILE A 73 13.83 1.00 -7.26
N LEU A 74 13.29 0.19 -8.17
CA LEU A 74 11.86 0.13 -8.44
C LEU A 74 11.12 -0.60 -7.32
N GLU A 75 11.70 -1.69 -6.82
CA GLU A 75 11.08 -2.55 -5.82
C GLU A 75 12.12 -3.24 -4.91
N GLU A 76 11.76 -3.45 -3.64
CA GLU A 76 12.48 -4.32 -2.69
C GLU A 76 11.47 -5.28 -2.07
N LEU A 77 11.61 -6.59 -2.33
CA LEU A 77 10.68 -7.61 -1.88
C LEU A 77 11.35 -8.59 -0.94
N THR A 78 10.77 -8.81 0.24
CA THR A 78 11.09 -9.99 1.06
C THR A 78 10.29 -11.17 0.52
N VAL A 79 10.97 -12.20 0.00
CA VAL A 79 10.31 -13.26 -0.79
C VAL A 79 9.96 -14.51 0.03
N PHE A 80 10.56 -14.66 1.22
CA PHE A 80 10.27 -15.75 2.17
C PHE A 80 9.80 -15.19 3.52
N GLN A 81 9.11 -16.00 4.33
CA GLN A 81 8.64 -15.56 5.66
C GLN A 81 9.79 -15.46 6.67
N THR A 82 10.80 -16.32 6.51
CA THR A 82 12.05 -16.30 7.26
C THR A 82 13.12 -15.58 6.44
N GLN A 83 14.08 -14.97 7.13
CA GLN A 83 15.24 -14.37 6.48
C GLN A 83 16.18 -15.49 6.03
N ALA A 84 16.01 -15.94 4.79
CA ALA A 84 16.77 -17.01 4.18
C ALA A 84 17.52 -16.49 2.93
N PRO A 85 18.84 -16.73 2.79
CA PRO A 85 19.62 -16.24 1.67
C PRO A 85 19.07 -16.66 0.30
N ILE A 86 19.20 -15.78 -0.69
CA ILE A 86 18.86 -16.12 -2.08
C ILE A 86 19.97 -16.99 -2.70
N LEU A 87 19.67 -18.28 -2.87
CA LEU A 87 20.59 -19.30 -3.36
C LEU A 87 20.57 -19.50 -4.87
N ASN A 88 19.53 -19.08 -5.59
CA ASN A 88 19.57 -19.03 -7.06
C ASN A 88 18.51 -18.08 -7.61
N MET A 89 18.76 -17.57 -8.81
CA MET A 89 17.82 -16.76 -9.57
C MET A 89 17.88 -17.13 -11.05
N GLU A 90 16.73 -17.32 -11.67
CA GLU A 90 16.62 -17.62 -13.11
C GLU A 90 15.55 -16.73 -13.75
N LEU A 91 15.91 -16.05 -14.83
CA LEU A 91 15.02 -15.17 -15.57
C LEU A 91 14.39 -15.93 -16.75
N SER A 92 13.06 -15.86 -16.86
CA SER A 92 12.34 -16.29 -18.06
C SER A 92 11.60 -15.11 -18.67
N THR A 93 12.22 -14.47 -19.66
CA THR A 93 11.60 -13.40 -20.46
C THR A 93 10.35 -13.92 -21.18
N LYS A 94 10.35 -15.15 -21.70
CA LYS A 94 9.17 -15.75 -22.34
C LYS A 94 7.98 -15.89 -21.38
N ARG A 95 8.22 -16.26 -20.12
CA ARG A 95 7.16 -16.41 -19.10
C ARG A 95 6.89 -15.10 -18.36
N GLN A 96 7.74 -14.09 -18.53
CA GLN A 96 7.73 -12.83 -17.80
C GLN A 96 7.83 -13.06 -16.28
N GLN A 97 8.80 -13.89 -15.86
CA GLN A 97 9.02 -14.25 -14.46
C GLN A 97 10.52 -14.32 -14.11
N VAL A 98 10.84 -14.04 -12.84
CA VAL A 98 12.06 -14.51 -12.17
C VAL A 98 11.71 -15.64 -11.21
N TYR A 99 12.43 -16.75 -11.29
CA TYR A 99 12.38 -17.83 -10.33
C TYR A 99 13.50 -17.63 -9.32
N VAL A 100 13.16 -17.68 -8.03
CA VAL A 100 14.06 -17.38 -6.93
C VAL A 100 14.05 -18.54 -5.96
N SER A 101 15.20 -19.06 -5.58
CA SER A 101 15.29 -20.19 -4.63
C SER A 101 16.09 -19.83 -3.38
N SER A 102 15.67 -20.38 -2.25
CA SER A 102 16.41 -20.44 -0.98
C SER A 102 16.25 -21.84 -0.37
N ASP A 103 16.81 -22.05 0.82
CA ASP A 103 16.57 -23.28 1.61
C ASP A 103 15.09 -23.46 2.01
N GLU A 104 14.29 -22.39 1.98
CA GLU A 104 12.85 -22.43 2.27
C GLU A 104 12.01 -22.92 1.08
N GLY A 105 12.56 -22.85 -0.13
CA GLY A 105 11.88 -23.30 -1.35
C GLY A 105 12.09 -22.38 -2.55
N VAL A 106 11.13 -22.39 -3.47
CA VAL A 106 11.17 -21.64 -4.73
C VAL A 106 9.97 -20.72 -4.85
N VAL A 107 10.22 -19.47 -5.21
CA VAL A 107 9.22 -18.44 -5.46
C VAL A 107 9.29 -18.00 -6.92
N GLN A 108 8.13 -17.77 -7.52
CA GLN A 108 8.00 -17.18 -8.85
C GLN A 108 7.55 -15.73 -8.69
N LEU A 109 8.32 -14.80 -9.24
CA LEU A 109 8.05 -13.37 -9.21
C LEU A 109 7.76 -12.85 -10.62
N PRO A 110 6.64 -12.16 -10.87
CA PRO A 110 6.44 -11.51 -12.15
C PRO A 110 7.44 -10.36 -12.32
N LEU A 111 7.87 -10.10 -13.57
CA LEU A 111 8.79 -9.00 -13.89
C LEU A 111 8.18 -7.62 -13.66
N GLN A 112 6.85 -7.54 -13.58
CA GLN A 112 6.11 -6.30 -13.42
C GLN A 112 4.90 -6.53 -12.50
N ARG A 113 4.52 -5.48 -11.78
CA ARG A 113 3.32 -5.37 -10.95
C ARG A 113 2.71 -3.98 -11.16
N CYS A 114 2.48 -3.60 -12.42
CA CYS A 114 2.10 -2.24 -12.80
C CYS A 114 0.85 -1.73 -12.08
N GLU A 115 -0.07 -2.63 -11.73
CA GLU A 115 -1.28 -2.34 -10.98
C GLU A 115 -1.04 -1.76 -9.58
N LEU A 116 0.17 -1.95 -9.01
CA LEU A 116 0.54 -1.40 -7.71
C LEU A 116 0.85 0.09 -7.77
N TYR A 117 1.24 0.61 -8.93
CA TYR A 117 1.61 2.01 -9.08
C TYR A 117 0.40 2.94 -8.97
N GLY A 118 -0.78 2.50 -9.36
CA GLY A 118 -2.01 3.25 -9.12
C GLY A 118 -2.94 3.29 -10.33
N ARG A 119 -3.94 4.16 -10.24
CA ARG A 119 -4.94 4.37 -11.29
C ARG A 119 -4.85 5.76 -11.91
N ASP A 120 -3.81 6.50 -11.60
CA ASP A 120 -3.59 7.84 -12.13
C ASP A 120 -2.40 7.82 -13.09
N CYS A 121 -2.48 8.63 -14.14
CA CYS A 121 -1.43 8.73 -15.14
C CYS A 121 -0.09 9.16 -14.51
N ALA A 122 -0.15 10.11 -13.57
CA ALA A 122 1.03 10.64 -12.90
C ALA A 122 1.77 9.58 -12.09
N ASP A 123 1.03 8.79 -11.29
CA ASP A 123 1.61 7.69 -10.51
C ASP A 123 2.31 6.66 -11.42
N CYS A 124 1.72 6.33 -12.56
CA CYS A 124 2.31 5.40 -13.51
C CYS A 124 3.59 5.95 -14.17
N CYS A 125 3.61 7.26 -14.47
CA CYS A 125 4.77 7.93 -15.03
C CYS A 125 5.93 8.02 -14.03
N LEU A 126 5.63 8.40 -12.78
CA LEU A 126 6.61 8.51 -11.69
C LEU A 126 7.25 7.16 -11.32
N ALA A 127 6.56 6.05 -11.58
CA ALA A 127 7.08 4.72 -11.32
C ALA A 127 8.37 4.41 -12.10
N ARG A 128 8.55 5.00 -13.29
CA ARG A 128 9.72 4.84 -14.17
C ARG A 128 10.11 3.38 -14.43
N ASP A 129 9.16 2.46 -14.34
CA ASP A 129 9.34 1.04 -14.59
C ASP A 129 9.23 0.76 -16.10
N PRO A 130 10.31 0.29 -16.78
CA PRO A 130 10.29 0.01 -18.22
C PRO A 130 9.21 -0.98 -18.65
N TYR A 131 8.76 -1.84 -17.73
CA TYR A 131 7.68 -2.78 -18.01
C TYR A 131 6.28 -2.18 -17.92
N CYS A 132 6.13 -0.93 -17.48
CA CYS A 132 4.83 -0.32 -17.16
C CYS A 132 4.61 0.99 -17.91
N ALA A 133 3.40 1.16 -18.42
CA ALA A 133 2.96 2.36 -19.12
C ALA A 133 1.48 2.63 -18.84
N TRP A 134 1.10 3.90 -18.86
CA TRP A 134 -0.29 4.31 -18.73
C TRP A 134 -1.02 4.09 -20.05
N ASP A 135 -2.12 3.32 -20.04
CA ASP A 135 -2.86 2.95 -21.24
C ASP A 135 -4.06 3.85 -21.58
N GLY A 136 -4.24 4.94 -20.82
CA GLY A 136 -5.39 5.82 -20.89
C GLY A 136 -6.39 5.63 -19.75
N ASN A 137 -6.34 4.49 -19.04
CA ASN A 137 -7.27 4.17 -17.97
C ASN A 137 -6.59 3.61 -16.71
N THR A 138 -5.51 2.85 -16.85
CA THR A 138 -4.77 2.33 -15.71
C THR A 138 -3.29 2.15 -16.03
N CYS A 139 -2.46 2.01 -14.99
CA CYS A 139 -1.07 1.62 -15.18
C CYS A 139 -1.01 0.13 -15.51
N ASN A 140 -0.52 -0.19 -16.69
CA ASN A 140 -0.54 -1.54 -17.22
C ASN A 140 0.80 -1.89 -17.87
N ARG A 141 0.97 -3.16 -18.22
CA ARG A 141 2.18 -3.64 -18.86
C ARG A 141 2.43 -2.92 -20.19
N TYR A 142 3.66 -2.45 -20.38
CA TYR A 142 4.15 -1.92 -21.64
C TYR A 142 4.21 -3.04 -22.70
N PHE A 143 3.72 -2.70 -23.89
CA PHE A 143 3.90 -3.50 -25.08
C PHE A 143 4.32 -2.57 -26.21
N PRO A 144 5.36 -2.92 -26.99
CA PRO A 144 5.69 -2.16 -28.19
C PRO A 144 4.49 -2.13 -29.14
N SER A 145 4.05 -0.93 -29.56
CA SER A 145 2.93 -0.79 -30.51
C SER A 145 3.11 0.39 -31.43
N ASN A 146 2.72 0.21 -32.69
CA ASN A 146 2.74 1.28 -33.70
C ASN A 146 1.63 2.34 -33.46
N LYS A 147 0.68 2.09 -32.55
CA LYS A 147 -0.39 3.05 -32.20
C LYS A 147 0.04 3.90 -30.99
N LYS A 148 0.98 4.82 -31.24
CA LYS A 148 1.62 5.72 -30.25
C LYS A 148 0.67 6.56 -29.38
N ARG A 149 -0.60 6.71 -29.76
CA ARG A 149 -1.50 7.73 -29.18
C ARG A 149 -2.16 7.37 -27.84
N ALA A 150 -2.01 6.14 -27.34
CA ALA A 150 -2.71 5.71 -26.13
C ALA A 150 -1.79 5.31 -24.97
N ARG A 151 -0.46 5.28 -25.15
CA ARG A 151 0.48 4.81 -24.13
C ARG A 151 1.45 5.91 -23.74
N ARG A 152 1.53 6.18 -22.44
CA ARG A 152 2.42 7.21 -21.87
C ARG A 152 3.40 6.53 -20.92
N GLN A 153 4.68 6.72 -21.17
CA GLN A 153 5.78 6.18 -20.39
C GLN A 153 6.98 7.10 -20.58
N ASP A 154 7.66 7.41 -19.48
CA ASP A 154 8.90 8.18 -19.48
C ASP A 154 9.82 7.59 -18.42
N VAL A 155 10.66 6.63 -18.81
CA VAL A 155 11.59 5.99 -17.87
C VAL A 155 12.76 6.94 -17.57
N LYS A 156 13.21 7.71 -18.57
CA LYS A 156 14.41 8.54 -18.46
C LYS A 156 14.25 9.73 -17.52
N HIS A 157 13.09 10.40 -17.57
CA HIS A 157 12.84 11.61 -16.78
C HIS A 157 11.73 11.42 -15.75
N GLY A 158 10.76 10.54 -16.04
CA GLY A 158 9.60 10.33 -15.16
C GLY A 158 8.82 11.60 -14.95
N ASP A 159 8.52 12.34 -16.02
CA ASP A 159 7.83 13.64 -15.96
C ASP A 159 6.32 13.50 -16.23
N PRO A 160 5.45 13.60 -15.20
CA PRO A 160 4.01 13.56 -15.41
C PRO A 160 3.47 14.77 -16.17
N MET A 161 4.11 15.94 -16.09
CA MET A 161 3.56 17.18 -16.66
C MET A 161 3.54 17.14 -18.19
N SER A 162 4.59 16.59 -18.81
CA SER A 162 4.62 16.40 -20.26
C SER A 162 3.83 15.19 -20.75
N GLN A 163 3.67 14.17 -19.91
CA GLN A 163 3.04 12.91 -20.29
C GLN A 163 1.51 12.91 -20.09
N CYS A 164 1.03 13.53 -19.01
CA CYS A 164 -0.35 13.41 -18.54
C CYS A 164 -1.12 14.72 -18.74
N TYR A 165 -2.08 14.73 -19.66
CA TYR A 165 -2.89 15.92 -19.96
C TYR A 165 -3.83 16.34 -18.81
N ASP A 166 -4.20 15.39 -17.93
CA ASP A 166 -5.12 15.63 -16.80
C ASP A 166 -4.40 15.94 -15.47
N ALA A 167 -3.07 16.11 -15.50
CA ALA A 167 -2.27 16.32 -14.28
C ALA A 167 -2.54 17.66 -13.59
N GLU A 168 -3.03 18.67 -14.33
CA GLU A 168 -3.37 19.98 -13.78
C GLU A 168 -4.76 19.99 -13.09
N ASP A 169 -5.67 19.09 -13.49
CA ASP A 169 -7.07 19.03 -13.02
C ASP A 169 -7.27 18.10 -11.81
N GLY A 170 -6.24 17.30 -11.48
CA GLY A 170 -6.25 16.34 -10.37
C GLY A 170 -6.33 16.97 -8.98
N SER A 171 -6.12 18.29 -8.85
CA SER A 171 -6.30 18.95 -7.56
C SER A 171 -7.79 19.05 -7.21
N GLU A 172 -8.70 19.23 -8.16
CA GLU A 172 -10.13 19.43 -7.90
C GLU A 172 -10.91 18.11 -7.78
N SER A 173 -10.38 17.02 -8.34
CA SER A 173 -11.01 15.69 -8.36
C SER A 173 -10.96 14.93 -7.02
N VAL A 174 -10.10 15.34 -6.08
CA VAL A 174 -9.96 14.66 -4.78
C VAL A 174 -11.17 14.97 -3.89
N GLU A 175 -11.97 13.94 -3.60
CA GLU A 175 -13.13 14.03 -2.71
C GLU A 175 -12.75 14.54 -1.31
N VAL A 176 -13.51 15.50 -0.81
CA VAL A 176 -13.32 16.06 0.53
C VAL A 176 -13.97 15.14 1.57
N THR A 177 -13.15 14.52 2.41
CA THR A 177 -13.61 13.68 3.51
C THR A 177 -13.94 14.53 4.73
N VAL A 178 -15.16 14.44 5.26
CA VAL A 178 -15.53 15.14 6.51
C VAL A 178 -15.07 14.32 7.72
N VAL A 179 -14.30 14.96 8.61
CA VAL A 179 -13.79 14.33 9.84
C VAL A 179 -14.29 15.11 11.04
N TYR A 180 -14.90 14.41 11.99
CA TYR A 180 -15.32 14.98 13.27
C TYR A 180 -14.33 14.63 14.36
N GLY A 181 -13.82 15.66 15.02
CA GLY A 181 -13.00 15.55 16.22
C GLY A 181 -13.66 16.25 17.40
N VAL A 182 -13.43 15.76 18.62
CA VAL A 182 -13.94 16.40 19.83
C VAL A 182 -12.84 17.29 20.40
N GLU A 183 -13.20 18.46 20.89
CA GLU A 183 -12.30 19.37 21.60
C GLU A 183 -11.51 18.63 22.70
N SER A 184 -10.23 18.98 22.86
CA SER A 184 -9.25 18.32 23.75
C SER A 184 -8.86 16.89 23.42
N ASN A 185 -9.53 16.22 22.47
CA ASN A 185 -9.11 14.91 21.98
C ASN A 185 -8.09 15.04 20.84
N SER A 186 -7.41 13.93 20.55
CA SER A 186 -6.53 13.81 19.39
C SER A 186 -7.32 13.37 18.14
N THR A 187 -6.84 13.75 16.96
CA THR A 187 -7.37 13.31 15.67
C THR A 187 -6.24 13.08 14.68
N PHE A 188 -6.36 12.01 13.89
CA PHE A 188 -5.38 11.63 12.89
C PHE A 188 -5.98 11.75 11.49
N LEU A 189 -5.30 12.48 10.62
CA LEU A 189 -5.64 12.63 9.21
C LEU A 189 -4.66 11.77 8.40
N GLU A 190 -5.15 10.65 7.87
CA GLU A 190 -4.31 9.70 7.13
C GLU A 190 -3.84 10.33 5.80
N CYS A 191 -2.58 10.14 5.43
CA CYS A 191 -2.09 10.44 4.10
C CYS A 191 -0.86 9.59 3.84
N VAL A 192 -1.00 8.60 2.96
CA VAL A 192 0.05 7.62 2.69
C VAL A 192 0.44 7.71 1.21
N PRO A 193 1.61 8.28 0.89
CA PRO A 193 2.11 8.26 -0.48
C PRO A 193 2.42 6.83 -0.91
N ARG A 194 2.20 6.53 -2.20
CA ARG A 194 2.59 5.25 -2.80
C ARG A 194 4.10 5.13 -2.95
N SER A 195 4.73 6.19 -3.42
CA SER A 195 6.18 6.28 -3.52
C SER A 195 6.80 6.51 -2.14
N GLN A 196 7.89 5.79 -1.85
CA GLN A 196 8.69 6.04 -0.66
C GLN A 196 9.66 7.22 -0.82
N LEU A 197 9.81 7.75 -2.04
CA LEU A 197 10.63 8.92 -2.33
C LEU A 197 9.82 10.23 -2.22
N ALA A 198 8.48 10.13 -2.24
CA ALA A 198 7.60 11.28 -2.12
C ALA A 198 7.66 11.90 -0.72
N THR A 199 7.73 13.23 -0.69
CA THR A 199 7.61 14.03 0.54
C THR A 199 6.18 14.53 0.67
N VAL A 200 5.66 14.55 1.90
CA VAL A 200 4.29 14.99 2.20
C VAL A 200 4.31 16.39 2.79
N LYS A 201 3.51 17.28 2.21
CA LYS A 201 3.23 18.63 2.71
C LYS A 201 1.77 18.75 3.10
N TRP A 202 1.52 19.49 4.17
CA TRP A 202 0.17 19.74 4.65
C TRP A 202 -0.14 21.23 4.56
N THR A 203 -1.32 21.54 4.05
CA THR A 203 -1.88 22.90 4.11
C THR A 203 -3.22 22.87 4.81
N VAL A 204 -3.55 23.95 5.52
CA VAL A 204 -4.83 24.16 6.15
C VAL A 204 -5.47 25.43 5.63
N GLN A 205 -6.74 25.35 5.25
CA GLN A 205 -7.57 26.50 4.93
C GLN A 205 -8.66 26.64 6.01
N PRO A 206 -8.53 27.60 6.92
CA PRO A 206 -9.55 27.90 7.91
C PRO A 206 -10.90 28.27 7.26
N PRO A 207 -12.05 28.01 7.90
CA PRO A 207 -13.38 28.22 7.31
C PRO A 207 -13.66 29.66 6.85
N GLN A 208 -13.05 30.64 7.53
CA GLN A 208 -13.22 32.07 7.25
C GLN A 208 -12.07 32.66 6.42
N ALA A 209 -11.07 31.85 6.05
CA ALA A 209 -9.89 32.31 5.34
C ALA A 209 -10.01 32.02 3.83
N HIS A 210 -9.66 33.01 3.02
CA HIS A 210 -9.56 32.85 1.56
C HIS A 210 -8.23 32.24 1.12
N ALA A 211 -7.23 32.19 2.01
CA ALA A 211 -5.90 31.66 1.72
C ALA A 211 -5.61 30.42 2.56
N SER A 212 -4.98 29.42 1.94
CA SER A 212 -4.40 28.26 2.61
C SER A 212 -3.06 28.61 3.25
N ARG A 213 -2.79 28.08 4.44
CA ARG A 213 -1.51 28.18 5.15
C ARG A 213 -0.79 26.83 5.15
N GLU A 214 0.51 26.81 4.88
CA GLU A 214 1.34 25.60 5.03
C GLU A 214 1.58 25.29 6.53
N LEU A 215 1.41 24.02 6.90
CA LEU A 215 1.71 23.53 8.24
C LEU A 215 3.19 23.12 8.30
N LEU A 216 3.95 23.90 9.06
CA LEU A 216 5.36 23.65 9.28
C LEU A 216 5.54 22.60 10.37
N GLN A 217 6.59 21.78 10.24
CA GLN A 217 6.88 20.64 11.10
C GLN A 217 7.17 21.00 12.59
N SER A 218 7.24 22.29 12.92
CA SER A 218 7.60 22.85 14.23
C SER A 218 6.39 23.30 15.09
N GLU A 219 5.16 23.03 14.66
CA GLU A 219 3.96 23.40 15.41
C GLU A 219 3.71 22.39 16.55
N ASP A 220 3.87 22.81 17.81
CA ASP A 220 3.98 21.96 19.03
C ASP A 220 2.74 21.05 19.29
N ARG A 221 1.60 21.30 18.62
CA ARG A 221 0.36 20.50 18.72
C ARG A 221 0.13 19.56 17.53
N MET A 222 0.90 19.69 16.45
CA MET A 222 0.70 19.00 15.18
C MET A 222 1.93 18.17 14.82
N VAL A 223 1.79 16.85 14.90
CA VAL A 223 2.89 15.92 14.65
C VAL A 223 2.77 15.34 13.24
N HIS A 224 3.74 15.67 12.40
CA HIS A 224 3.88 15.09 11.07
C HIS A 224 4.40 13.65 11.19
N MET A 225 3.60 12.68 10.76
CA MET A 225 3.95 11.27 10.77
C MET A 225 4.11 10.76 9.33
N LYS A 226 4.83 9.64 9.16
CA LYS A 226 5.03 9.01 7.83
C LYS A 226 3.73 8.66 7.09
N ARG A 227 2.63 8.46 7.84
CA ARG A 227 1.34 8.02 7.31
C ARG A 227 0.24 9.07 7.42
N GLY A 228 0.56 10.29 7.86
CA GLY A 228 -0.46 11.31 8.06
C GLY A 228 -0.09 12.39 9.08
N LEU A 229 -1.07 13.20 9.44
CA LEU A 229 -0.95 14.28 10.40
C LEU A 229 -1.71 13.93 11.69
N LEU A 230 -1.03 13.98 12.83
CA LEU A 230 -1.64 13.83 14.14
C LEU A 230 -1.82 15.20 14.79
N VAL A 231 -3.07 15.59 15.02
CA VAL A 231 -3.41 16.73 15.86
C VAL A 231 -3.61 16.21 17.28
N GLN A 232 -2.71 16.55 18.20
CA GLN A 232 -2.66 15.93 19.53
C GLN A 232 -3.77 16.43 20.47
N ARG A 233 -4.12 17.71 20.37
CA ARG A 233 -5.19 18.36 21.14
C ARG A 233 -5.95 19.30 20.23
N LEU A 234 -7.20 18.96 19.94
CA LEU A 234 -8.08 19.79 19.12
C LEU A 234 -8.60 20.99 19.87
N GLU A 235 -8.48 22.14 19.23
CA GLU A 235 -9.08 23.41 19.62
C GLU A 235 -10.12 23.83 18.57
N PRO A 236 -11.12 24.66 18.92
CA PRO A 236 -12.11 25.14 17.96
C PRO A 236 -11.50 25.83 16.73
N GLY A 237 -10.33 26.45 16.90
CA GLY A 237 -9.57 27.11 15.84
C GLY A 237 -8.89 26.16 14.85
N ASP A 238 -8.79 24.86 15.17
CA ASP A 238 -8.19 23.86 14.28
C ASP A 238 -9.17 23.37 13.20
N ALA A 239 -10.45 23.76 13.26
CA ALA A 239 -11.42 23.44 12.24
C ALA A 239 -11.01 24.05 10.89
N GLY A 240 -11.26 23.34 9.78
CA GLY A 240 -10.91 23.81 8.44
C GLY A 240 -10.66 22.68 7.44
N LEU A 241 -10.32 23.08 6.22
CA LEU A 241 -9.97 22.16 5.14
C LEU A 241 -8.45 21.88 5.14
N TYR A 242 -8.08 20.67 5.50
CA TYR A 242 -6.70 20.18 5.44
C TYR A 242 -6.48 19.49 4.10
N SER A 243 -5.41 19.85 3.39
CA SER A 243 -4.99 19.18 2.16
C SER A 243 -3.62 18.56 2.35
N CYS A 244 -3.51 17.29 1.96
CA CYS A 244 -2.25 16.57 1.88
C CYS A 244 -1.75 16.58 0.44
N THR A 245 -0.58 17.17 0.22
CA THR A 245 0.07 17.25 -1.10
C THR A 245 1.37 16.49 -1.06
N THR A 246 1.58 15.58 -2.02
CA THR A 246 2.88 14.95 -2.22
C THR A 246 3.72 15.72 -3.20
N LEU A 247 5.02 15.82 -2.91
CA LEU A 247 6.04 16.33 -3.81
C LEU A 247 7.08 15.23 -4.07
N GLU A 248 7.21 14.84 -5.33
CA GLU A 248 8.20 13.87 -5.79
C GLU A 248 8.93 14.46 -7.01
N HIS A 249 10.24 14.64 -6.88
CA HIS A 249 11.03 15.49 -7.78
C HIS A 249 10.43 16.91 -7.90
N SER A 250 9.94 17.28 -9.08
CA SER A 250 9.29 18.57 -9.37
C SER A 250 7.77 18.46 -9.52
N PHE A 251 7.20 17.28 -9.34
CA PHE A 251 5.77 17.04 -9.50
C PHE A 251 5.06 17.07 -8.15
N SER A 252 3.97 17.84 -8.08
CA SER A 252 3.12 17.92 -6.91
C SER A 252 1.68 17.52 -7.21
N GLN A 253 1.10 16.66 -6.37
CA GLN A 253 -0.31 16.26 -6.46
C GLN A 253 -0.96 16.21 -5.09
N VAL A 254 -2.25 16.50 -5.03
CA VAL A 254 -3.04 16.38 -3.79
C VAL A 254 -3.47 14.92 -3.66
N LEU A 255 -3.16 14.28 -2.52
CA LEU A 255 -3.56 12.90 -2.25
C LEU A 255 -4.87 12.80 -1.46
N ALA A 256 -5.10 13.75 -0.56
CA ALA A 256 -6.25 13.71 0.33
C ALA A 256 -6.68 15.10 0.77
N ARG A 257 -8.00 15.26 0.97
CA ARG A 257 -8.61 16.47 1.54
C ARG A 257 -9.54 16.10 2.69
N TYR A 258 -9.38 16.81 3.81
CA TYR A 258 -10.14 16.59 5.04
C TYR A 258 -10.80 17.88 5.50
N ASN A 259 -12.13 17.91 5.57
CA ASN A 259 -12.85 18.97 6.24
C ASN A 259 -13.02 18.60 7.72
N LEU A 260 -12.15 19.14 8.58
CA LEU A 260 -12.14 18.87 10.01
C LEU A 260 -13.15 19.76 10.73
N GLN A 261 -14.11 19.13 11.40
CA GLN A 261 -15.08 19.79 12.26
C GLN A 261 -14.79 19.45 13.72
N VAL A 262 -14.61 20.49 14.54
CA VAL A 262 -14.35 20.34 15.98
C VAL A 262 -15.65 20.50 16.76
N ILE A 263 -16.02 19.46 17.48
CA ILE A 263 -17.21 19.41 18.33
C ILE A 263 -16.82 19.86 19.74
N PRO A 264 -17.41 20.96 20.27
CA PRO A 264 -17.12 21.43 21.62
C PRO A 264 -17.48 20.38 22.66
N GLN A 265 -16.65 20.22 23.69
CA GLN A 265 -16.83 19.15 24.69
C GLN A 265 -18.19 19.23 25.41
N GLN A 266 -18.72 20.45 25.61
CA GLN A 266 -20.00 20.72 26.27
C GLN A 266 -21.21 20.16 25.50
N SER A 267 -21.11 20.06 24.16
CA SER A 267 -22.19 19.53 23.33
C SER A 267 -22.34 18.00 23.47
N MET A 268 -21.24 17.31 23.77
CA MET A 268 -21.23 15.87 24.03
C MET A 268 -21.85 15.54 25.39
N THR A 269 -21.52 16.32 26.43
CA THR A 269 -22.09 16.12 27.78
C THR A 269 -23.59 16.43 27.82
N ALA A 270 -24.05 17.47 27.11
CA ALA A 270 -25.47 17.80 26.99
C ALA A 270 -26.28 16.72 26.24
N SER A 271 -25.69 16.11 25.21
CA SER A 271 -26.32 15.02 24.44
C SER A 271 -26.41 13.72 25.26
N GLN A 272 -25.38 13.43 26.06
CA GLN A 272 -25.38 12.30 26.99
C GLN A 272 -26.36 12.52 28.15
N ALA A 273 -26.47 13.74 28.69
CA ALA A 273 -27.43 14.08 29.74
C ALA A 273 -28.89 13.95 29.27
N LYS A 274 -29.19 14.35 28.02
CA LYS A 274 -30.52 14.15 27.40
C LYS A 274 -30.83 12.70 27.06
N ALA A 275 -29.83 11.89 26.73
CA ALA A 275 -30.02 10.45 26.48
C ALA A 275 -30.17 9.64 27.78
N ALA A 276 -29.66 10.16 28.90
CA ALA A 276 -29.72 9.53 30.22
C ALA A 276 -30.96 9.91 31.04
N ASP A 277 -31.88 10.72 30.50
CA ASP A 277 -33.14 11.08 31.15
C ASP A 277 -34.35 10.47 30.42
N PRO A 278 -34.85 9.29 30.84
CA PRO A 278 -36.08 8.72 30.30
C PRO A 278 -37.36 9.35 30.86
N GLY A 279 -37.30 10.48 31.59
CA GLY A 279 -38.33 10.79 32.57
C GLY A 279 -38.80 12.24 32.68
N ALA A 280 -39.22 12.91 31.59
CA ALA A 280 -40.09 14.09 31.72
C ALA A 280 -40.90 14.45 30.44
N GLY A 281 -42.17 14.00 30.41
CA GLY A 281 -43.39 14.61 29.83
C GLY A 281 -43.38 15.18 28.38
N GLY A 282 -44.31 14.87 27.48
CA GLY A 282 -45.60 14.22 27.63
C GLY A 282 -46.47 14.37 26.36
N ALA A 283 -47.57 13.60 26.37
CA ALA A 283 -48.83 13.80 25.64
C ALA A 283 -48.83 13.81 24.09
N GLY A 284 -49.38 12.71 23.54
CA GLY A 284 -50.19 12.74 22.33
C GLY A 284 -49.75 11.77 21.25
N LEU A 285 -50.33 10.56 21.25
CA LEU A 285 -51.04 9.99 20.09
C LEU A 285 -51.69 8.66 20.50
N ARG A 286 -52.95 8.52 20.07
CA ARG A 286 -53.90 7.46 20.41
C ARG A 286 -53.40 6.08 19.96
N GLN A 287 -53.44 5.09 20.86
CA GLN A 287 -53.36 3.67 20.51
C GLN A 287 -54.69 3.19 19.94
N GLY A 288 -54.67 2.68 18.71
CA GLY A 288 -55.61 1.68 18.22
C GLY A 288 -55.07 0.28 18.51
N PRO A 289 -55.93 -0.75 18.69
CA PRO A 289 -55.50 -2.06 19.14
C PRO A 289 -55.11 -2.98 17.98
N GLY A 290 -54.01 -3.73 18.14
CA GLY A 290 -53.67 -4.87 17.28
C GLY A 290 -52.18 -5.23 17.28
N GLY A 291 -51.80 -6.30 18.00
CA GLY A 291 -50.61 -7.08 17.68
C GLY A 291 -50.98 -8.30 16.80
N PRO A 292 -50.06 -9.26 16.51
CA PRO A 292 -48.64 -9.32 16.86
C PRO A 292 -47.69 -9.68 15.68
N GLY A 293 -46.38 -9.49 15.87
CA GLY A 293 -45.34 -10.26 15.15
C GLY A 293 -44.26 -9.46 14.42
N SER A 294 -43.19 -9.09 15.12
CA SER A 294 -41.93 -8.66 14.52
C SER A 294 -40.83 -9.67 14.85
N HIS A 295 -40.36 -10.39 13.84
CA HIS A 295 -39.03 -10.98 13.82
C HIS A 295 -38.21 -10.19 12.82
N THR A 296 -37.31 -9.33 13.29
CA THR A 296 -36.22 -8.80 12.48
C THR A 296 -34.89 -9.17 13.13
N GLN A 297 -34.18 -10.08 12.48
CA GLN A 297 -32.83 -10.47 12.82
C GLN A 297 -31.89 -9.27 12.62
N SER A 298 -31.14 -8.93 13.65
CA SER A 298 -30.04 -7.98 13.59
C SER A 298 -28.89 -8.57 12.78
N HIS A 299 -28.61 -7.98 11.63
CA HIS A 299 -27.39 -8.25 10.87
C HIS A 299 -26.28 -7.36 11.44
N THR A 300 -25.59 -7.83 12.48
CA THR A 300 -24.39 -7.18 13.01
C THR A 300 -23.22 -7.38 12.04
N GLN A 301 -22.98 -6.42 11.16
CA GLN A 301 -21.70 -6.29 10.48
C GLN A 301 -20.73 -5.53 11.39
N LEU A 302 -19.69 -6.25 11.82
CA LEU A 302 -18.58 -5.75 12.62
C LEU A 302 -17.74 -4.77 11.80
N PHE A 303 -17.86 -3.47 12.08
CA PHE A 303 -16.96 -2.44 11.56
C PHE A 303 -15.68 -2.40 12.39
N ARG A 304 -14.54 -2.62 11.72
CA ARG A 304 -13.18 -2.38 12.21
C ARG A 304 -12.92 -0.87 12.19
N ASN A 305 -12.89 -0.20 13.34
CA ASN A 305 -12.48 1.20 13.40
C ASN A 305 -11.52 1.44 14.58
N TYR A 306 -10.50 2.28 14.37
CA TYR A 306 -9.49 2.65 15.39
C TYR A 306 -10.07 3.45 16.58
N LYS A 307 -11.33 3.88 16.46
CA LYS A 307 -12.03 4.73 17.44
C LYS A 307 -12.40 4.04 18.76
N ASP A 308 -12.21 2.73 18.90
CA ASP A 308 -12.46 2.00 20.15
C ASP A 308 -11.35 2.17 21.20
N LEU A 309 -10.27 2.91 20.90
CA LEU A 309 -9.23 3.23 21.89
C LEU A 309 -9.73 4.16 23.03
N HIS A 310 -10.92 4.76 22.88
CA HIS A 310 -11.48 5.71 23.85
C HIS A 310 -12.20 5.08 25.05
N MET A 311 -12.22 3.74 25.18
CA MET A 311 -12.74 3.06 26.37
C MET A 311 -11.65 2.69 27.39
N MET A 312 -10.45 3.29 27.30
CA MET A 312 -9.31 2.96 28.20
C MET A 312 -9.32 3.68 29.56
N GLY A 313 -10.33 4.49 29.88
CA GLY A 313 -10.50 5.06 31.21
C GLY A 313 -11.25 4.17 32.20
N ALA A 314 -11.91 3.11 31.74
CA ALA A 314 -12.82 2.29 32.56
C ALA A 314 -12.24 0.96 33.05
N ALA A 315 -11.12 0.51 32.46
CA ALA A 315 -10.41 -0.68 32.88
C ALA A 315 -8.95 -0.28 33.10
N SER A 316 -8.46 -0.42 34.33
CA SER A 316 -7.13 -0.03 34.81
C SER A 316 -5.96 -0.81 34.18
N MET A 317 -5.91 -0.94 32.86
CA MET A 317 -4.92 -1.71 32.11
C MET A 317 -4.01 -0.77 31.33
N SER A 318 -2.72 -1.09 31.26
CA SER A 318 -1.77 -0.32 30.46
C SER A 318 -2.01 -0.56 28.96
N VAL A 319 -1.58 0.38 28.13
CA VAL A 319 -1.69 0.30 26.66
C VAL A 319 -0.96 -0.95 26.14
N ASP A 320 0.18 -1.31 26.73
CA ASP A 320 0.96 -2.48 26.36
C ASP A 320 0.21 -3.79 26.68
N GLU A 321 -0.44 -3.89 27.84
CA GLU A 321 -1.24 -5.06 28.20
C GLU A 321 -2.47 -5.24 27.28
N TYR A 322 -3.06 -4.14 26.82
CA TYR A 322 -4.17 -4.17 25.87
C TYR A 322 -3.73 -4.68 24.48
N CYS A 323 -2.60 -4.18 23.98
CA CYS A 323 -2.01 -4.60 22.72
C CYS A 323 -1.69 -6.11 22.73
N GLU A 324 -1.10 -6.61 23.81
CA GLU A 324 -0.83 -8.04 23.99
C GLU A 324 -2.12 -8.87 24.04
N GLN A 325 -3.15 -8.41 24.74
CA GLN A 325 -4.45 -9.11 24.77
C GLN A 325 -5.12 -9.17 23.38
N MET A 326 -5.07 -8.09 22.61
CA MET A 326 -5.62 -8.06 21.25
C MET A 326 -4.86 -9.00 20.32
N TRP A 327 -3.52 -9.01 20.41
CA TRP A 327 -2.68 -9.95 19.69
C TRP A 327 -2.99 -11.41 20.04
N HIS A 328 -3.15 -11.72 21.33
CA HIS A 328 -3.52 -13.05 21.80
C HIS A 328 -4.92 -13.49 21.34
N ARG A 329 -5.89 -12.58 21.30
CA ARG A 329 -7.26 -12.85 20.80
C ARG A 329 -7.24 -13.17 19.30
N GLU A 330 -6.49 -12.41 18.50
CA GLU A 330 -6.37 -12.69 17.06
C GLU A 330 -5.65 -14.02 16.81
N LYS A 331 -4.60 -14.34 17.58
CA LYS A 331 -3.91 -15.64 17.51
C LYS A 331 -4.85 -16.81 17.82
N LYS A 332 -5.69 -16.70 18.86
CA LYS A 332 -6.73 -17.69 19.18
C LYS A 332 -7.78 -17.81 18.07
N ARG A 333 -8.18 -16.69 17.46
CA ARG A 333 -9.13 -16.68 16.34
C ARG A 333 -8.56 -17.40 15.12
N GLN A 334 -7.31 -17.12 14.76
CA GLN A 334 -6.60 -17.80 13.68
C GLN A 334 -6.44 -19.30 13.96
N GLN A 335 -6.18 -19.69 15.21
CA GLN A 335 -6.09 -21.11 15.59
C GLN A 335 -7.44 -21.83 15.46
N LYS A 336 -8.56 -21.20 15.86
CA LYS A 336 -9.92 -21.73 15.63
C LYS A 336 -10.24 -21.84 14.14
N LEU A 337 -9.90 -20.84 13.33
CA LEU A 337 -10.08 -20.86 11.87
C LEU A 337 -9.28 -21.98 11.23
N ARG A 338 -8.03 -22.21 11.66
CA ARG A 338 -7.21 -23.34 11.22
C ARG A 338 -7.88 -24.67 11.59
N GLN A 339 -8.35 -24.85 12.83
CA GLN A 339 -9.04 -26.08 13.24
C GLN A 339 -10.33 -26.35 12.46
N LEU A 340 -11.11 -25.30 12.16
CA LEU A 340 -12.31 -25.42 11.32
C LEU A 340 -11.95 -25.82 9.88
N LYS A 341 -10.89 -25.24 9.31
CA LYS A 341 -10.39 -25.60 7.98
C LYS A 341 -9.92 -27.06 7.93
N TRP A 342 -9.20 -27.53 8.96
CA TRP A 342 -8.78 -28.94 9.11
C TRP A 342 -9.98 -29.91 9.19
N LYS A 343 -11.04 -29.54 9.92
CA LYS A 343 -12.28 -30.34 10.00
C LYS A 343 -13.01 -30.38 8.65
N GLN A 344 -13.05 -29.27 7.92
CA GLN A 344 -13.65 -29.21 6.58
C GLN A 344 -12.90 -30.11 5.59
N THR A 345 -11.56 -30.06 5.58
CA THR A 345 -10.73 -30.91 4.72
C THR A 345 -10.88 -32.41 5.04
N GLN A 346 -11.07 -32.78 6.31
CA GLN A 346 -11.38 -34.16 6.71
C GLN A 346 -12.74 -34.65 6.19
N VAL A 347 -13.76 -33.79 6.21
CA VAL A 347 -15.10 -34.12 5.68
C VAL A 347 -15.07 -34.24 4.15
N ASP A 348 -14.38 -33.35 3.46
CA ASP A 348 -14.25 -33.38 2.00
C ASP A 348 -13.46 -34.62 1.54
N ASN A 349 -12.41 -35.01 2.26
CA ASN A 349 -11.68 -36.26 2.00
C ASN A 349 -12.53 -37.51 2.26
N ARG A 350 -13.43 -37.51 3.26
CA ARG A 350 -14.39 -38.62 3.47
C ARG A 350 -15.41 -38.70 2.34
N LYS A 351 -15.94 -37.57 1.85
CA LYS A 351 -16.86 -37.52 0.69
C LYS A 351 -16.19 -37.96 -0.61
N ALA A 352 -14.91 -37.61 -0.80
CA ALA A 352 -14.12 -38.07 -1.95
C ALA A 352 -13.87 -39.59 -1.93
N ARG A 353 -13.82 -40.21 -0.74
CA ARG A 353 -13.65 -41.66 -0.57
C ARG A 353 -14.92 -42.45 -0.91
N VAL A 354 -16.11 -41.89 -0.63
CA VAL A 354 -17.41 -42.53 -0.92
C VAL A 354 -17.71 -42.54 -2.43
N ARG A 355 -17.25 -41.52 -3.19
CA ARG A 355 -17.45 -41.46 -4.65
C ARG A 355 -16.64 -42.48 -5.47
N ARG A 356 -15.72 -43.22 -4.87
CA ARG A 356 -14.88 -44.20 -5.59
C ARG A 356 -15.42 -45.64 -5.56
N HIS A 357 -16.59 -45.88 -4.99
CA HIS A 357 -17.08 -47.24 -4.75
C HIS A 357 -18.39 -47.61 -5.45
N ASP A 358 -18.84 -46.83 -6.43
CA ASP A 358 -20.10 -47.10 -7.14
C ASP A 358 -19.92 -47.01 -8.67
N SER A 359 -19.36 -48.08 -9.22
CA SER A 359 -19.45 -48.43 -10.64
C SER A 359 -19.01 -49.89 -10.83
N THR A 360 -19.93 -50.83 -10.61
CA THR A 360 -19.80 -52.20 -11.14
C THR A 360 -21.13 -52.58 -11.77
N GLU A 361 -21.23 -52.43 -13.09
CA GLU A 361 -22.21 -53.14 -13.92
C GLU A 361 -21.54 -53.64 -15.21
N ASP A 362 -21.34 -54.96 -15.21
CA ASP A 362 -21.59 -55.95 -16.25
C ASP A 362 -21.19 -55.70 -17.70
N ILE A 363 -20.10 -56.38 -18.09
CA ILE A 363 -19.79 -56.77 -19.46
C ILE A 363 -20.44 -58.13 -19.71
N THR A 364 -21.46 -58.19 -20.58
CA THR A 364 -21.97 -59.46 -21.13
C THR A 364 -21.53 -59.59 -22.58
N ILE A 365 -20.98 -60.77 -22.88
CA ILE A 365 -20.48 -61.22 -24.18
C ILE A 365 -21.66 -61.56 -25.10
N GLN A 366 -21.64 -61.04 -26.33
CA GLN A 366 -21.94 -61.79 -27.55
C GLN A 366 -21.36 -61.09 -28.78
#